data_AF-A0A643BRX1-F1
#
_entry.id   AF-A0A643BRX1-F1
#
_cell.length_a   1.000
_cell.length_b   1.000
_cell.length_c   1.000
_cell.angle_alpha   90.00
_cell.angle_beta   90.00
_cell.angle_gamma   90.00
#
_symmetry.space_group_name_H-M   'P 1'
#
loop_
_entity.id
_entity.type
_entity.pdbx_description
1 polymer ?
#
loop_
_entity_poly.entity_id
_entity_poly.type
_entity_poly.pdbx_seq_one_letter_code
_entity_poly.pdbx_strand_id
1 'polypeptide(L)' 'MALPLRSLGRGLASAAKGDHGGTGARTWRLLTFALALPSPFSWGDGNHTLFHNPRVNPLPTGYEKP' A
#
# COMPACT_ATOMS: atom_id res chain seq x y z
N MET A 1 -64.47 18.72 3.97
CA MET A 1 -63.27 18.72 4.84
C MET A 1 -62.18 17.93 4.12
N ALA A 2 -61.20 18.61 3.52
CA ALA A 2 -60.09 17.96 2.81
C ALA A 2 -58.78 18.34 3.54
N LEU A 3 -58.05 17.34 4.02
CA LEU A 3 -56.79 17.53 4.74
C LEU A 3 -55.65 17.83 3.74
N PRO A 4 -54.71 18.74 4.05
CA PRO A 4 -53.56 18.99 3.20
C PRO A 4 -52.56 17.84 3.32
N LEU A 5 -52.29 17.17 2.20
CA LEU A 5 -51.18 16.21 2.10
C LEU A 5 -49.87 16.99 2.20
N ARG A 6 -49.19 16.85 3.35
CA ARG A 6 -47.84 17.37 3.57
C ARG A 6 -46.91 16.73 2.54
N SER A 7 -46.39 17.53 1.61
CA SER A 7 -45.27 17.15 0.76
C SER A 7 -44.06 16.86 1.66
N LEU A 8 -43.73 15.57 1.84
CA LEU A 8 -42.41 15.20 2.34
C LEU A 8 -41.40 15.62 1.29
N GLY A 9 -40.78 16.78 1.52
CA GLY A 9 -39.66 17.27 0.72
C GLY A 9 -38.60 16.18 0.60
N ARG A 10 -38.28 15.85 -0.65
CA ARG A 10 -37.14 15.02 -1.05
C ARG A 10 -35.86 15.70 -0.59
N GLY A 11 -35.49 15.52 0.68
CA GLY A 11 -34.16 15.85 1.20
C GLY A 11 -33.18 14.74 0.86
N LEU A 12 -32.88 14.53 -0.42
CA LEU A 12 -31.75 13.69 -0.82
C LEU A 12 -30.48 14.56 -0.70
N ALA A 13 -29.98 14.73 0.53
CA ALA A 13 -28.63 15.21 0.73
C ALA A 13 -27.67 14.10 0.31
N SER A 14 -27.28 14.08 -0.98
CA SER A 14 -26.09 13.34 -1.41
C SER A 14 -24.89 14.09 -0.87
N ALA A 15 -24.39 13.67 0.29
CA ALA A 15 -23.08 14.08 0.76
C ALA A 15 -22.03 13.39 -0.12
N ALA A 16 -21.70 14.01 -1.25
CA ALA A 16 -20.51 13.67 -2.02
C ALA A 16 -19.26 14.11 -1.23
N LYS A 17 -18.92 13.38 -0.16
CA LYS A 17 -17.55 13.36 0.34
C LYS A 17 -16.78 12.47 -0.62
N GLY A 18 -15.88 13.09 -1.39
CA GLY A 18 -15.11 12.43 -2.44
C GLY A 18 -14.49 11.12 -1.96
N ASP A 19 -15.00 10.01 -2.48
CA ASP A 19 -14.31 8.73 -2.51
C ASP A 19 -13.58 8.66 -3.85
N HIS A 20 -12.28 8.88 -3.81
CA HIS A 20 -11.35 8.43 -4.85
C HIS A 20 -10.59 7.22 -4.32
N GLY A 21 -11.30 6.13 -4.09
CA GLY A 21 -10.70 4.83 -3.85
C GLY A 21 -11.30 4.13 -2.65
N GLY A 22 -12.33 3.32 -2.89
CA GLY A 22 -12.92 2.44 -1.89
C GLY A 22 -11.86 1.62 -1.15
N THR A 23 -12.23 1.05 0.01
CA THR A 23 -11.43 0.31 1.00
C THR A 23 -10.22 -0.50 0.48
N GLY A 24 -10.27 -0.99 -0.75
CA GLY A 24 -9.14 -1.59 -1.45
C GLY A 24 -7.97 -0.64 -1.72
N ALA A 25 -8.17 0.59 -2.21
CA ALA A 25 -7.06 1.44 -2.68
C ALA A 25 -6.04 1.77 -1.59
N ARG A 26 -6.52 2.05 -0.37
CA ARG A 26 -5.65 2.28 0.80
C ARG A 26 -4.94 1.01 1.26
N THR A 27 -5.63 -0.12 1.24
CA THR A 27 -5.07 -1.44 1.57
C THR A 27 -3.98 -1.83 0.58
N TRP A 28 -4.26 -1.75 -0.73
CA TRP A 28 -3.30 -2.05 -1.79
C TRP A 28 -2.09 -1.12 -1.76
N ARG A 29 -2.28 0.18 -1.50
CA ARG A 29 -1.16 1.11 -1.37
C ARG A 29 -0.24 0.75 -0.21
N LEU A 30 -0.78 0.34 0.94
CA LEU A 30 0.04 -0.12 2.07
C LEU A 30 0.75 -1.43 1.77
N LEU A 31 0.08 -2.39 1.12
CA LEU A 31 0.68 -3.67 0.73
C LEU A 31 1.84 -3.47 -0.25
N THR A 32 1.77 -2.49 -1.15
CA THR A 32 2.91 -2.13 -2.01
C THR A 32 4.15 -1.77 -1.20
N PHE A 33 4.01 -0.93 -0.17
CA PHE A 33 5.14 -0.51 0.67
C PHE A 33 5.62 -1.58 1.64
N ALA A 34 4.71 -2.38 2.19
CA ALA A 34 5.06 -3.34 3.24
C ALA A 34 5.54 -4.71 2.72
N LEU A 35 5.06 -5.14 1.54
CA LEU A 35 5.35 -6.48 1.02
C LEU A 35 6.07 -6.47 -0.32
N ALA A 36 5.70 -5.57 -1.23
CA ALA A 36 6.19 -5.61 -2.62
C ALA A 36 7.52 -4.87 -2.82
N LEU A 37 7.84 -3.89 -1.96
CA LEU A 37 9.07 -3.13 -2.05
C LEU A 37 10.25 -3.89 -1.44
N PRO A 38 11.38 -4.04 -2.16
CA PRO A 38 12.58 -4.64 -1.62
C PRO A 38 13.08 -3.88 -0.38
N SER A 39 13.41 -4.62 0.66
CA SER A 39 14.00 -4.11 1.91
C SER A 39 15.35 -4.80 2.14
N PRO A 40 16.29 -4.17 2.87
CA PRO A 40 17.50 -4.84 3.33
C PRO A 40 17.18 -6.12 4.09
N PHE A 41 18.10 -7.08 4.04
CA PHE A 41 17.97 -8.33 4.79
C PHE A 41 18.00 -8.06 6.29
N SER A 42 17.26 -8.84 7.08
CA SER A 42 17.18 -8.67 8.53
C SER A 42 18.38 -9.29 9.29
N TRP A 43 19.51 -9.52 8.62
CA TRP A 43 20.72 -10.11 9.21
C TRP A 43 21.99 -9.49 8.63
N GLY A 44 23.12 -9.72 9.31
CA GLY A 44 24.42 -9.22 8.89
C GLY A 44 24.43 -7.70 8.73
N ASP A 45 24.89 -7.23 7.59
CA ASP A 45 24.88 -5.81 7.19
C ASP A 45 23.65 -5.41 6.34
N GLY A 46 22.70 -6.34 6.16
CA GLY A 46 21.51 -6.16 5.34
C GLY A 46 21.72 -6.22 3.83
N ASN A 47 22.96 -6.39 3.36
CA ASN A 47 23.32 -6.43 1.94
C ASN A 47 23.77 -7.83 1.47
N HIS A 48 24.19 -8.69 2.39
CA HIS A 48 24.60 -10.06 2.08
C HIS A 48 23.47 -11.06 2.29
N THR A 49 23.31 -12.00 1.35
CA THR A 49 22.34 -13.09 1.50
C THR A 49 22.74 -14.05 2.64
N LEU A 50 21.79 -14.82 3.16
CA LEU A 50 22.06 -15.76 4.28
C LEU A 50 23.11 -16.82 3.88
N PHE A 51 23.09 -17.24 2.61
CA PHE A 51 24.07 -18.12 2.00
C PHE A 51 24.95 -17.31 1.03
N HIS A 52 25.69 -16.34 1.56
CA HIS A 52 26.61 -15.53 0.78
C HIS A 52 27.92 -16.29 0.49
N ASN A 53 28.44 -16.13 -0.73
CA ASN A 53 29.72 -16.67 -1.15
C ASN A 53 30.46 -15.58 -1.96
N PRO A 54 31.53 -14.97 -1.40
CA PRO A 54 32.21 -13.82 -2.01
C PRO A 54 32.75 -14.10 -3.42
N ARG A 55 33.03 -15.38 -3.74
CA ARG A 55 33.62 -15.77 -5.02
C ARG A 55 32.62 -15.80 -6.18
N VAL A 56 31.32 -15.93 -5.90
CA VAL A 56 30.29 -16.14 -6.93
C VAL A 56 29.05 -15.26 -6.78
N ASN A 57 28.79 -14.70 -5.59
CA ASN A 57 27.62 -13.86 -5.31
C ASN A 57 28.07 -12.39 -5.20
N PRO A 58 28.01 -11.59 -6.27
CA PRO A 58 28.40 -10.19 -6.20
C PRO A 58 27.40 -9.36 -5.38
N LEU A 59 27.90 -8.30 -4.76
CA LEU A 59 27.08 -7.26 -4.16
C LEU A 59 26.54 -6.31 -5.24
N PRO A 60 25.56 -5.45 -4.93
CA PRO A 60 25.11 -4.41 -5.87
C PRO A 60 26.23 -3.48 -6.37
N THR A 61 27.33 -3.41 -5.62
CA THR A 61 28.54 -2.63 -5.94
C THR A 61 29.61 -3.43 -6.71
N GLY A 62 29.40 -4.72 -6.96
CA GLY A 62 30.34 -5.62 -7.62
C GLY A 62 30.85 -6.74 -6.72
N TYR A 63 31.89 -7.45 -7.17
CA TYR A 63 32.54 -8.49 -6.39
C TYR A 63 33.35 -7.92 -5.23
N GLU A 64 33.34 -8.64 -4.12
CA GLU A 64 34.23 -8.37 -3.00
C GLU A 64 35.68 -8.60 -3.41
N LYS A 65 36.56 -7.73 -2.89
CA LYS A 65 37.99 -7.82 -3.14
C LYS A 65 38.60 -8.88 -2.19
N PRO A 66 39.62 -9.63 -2.64
CA PRO A 66 40.33 -10.58 -1.79
C PRO A 66 40.97 -9.92 -0.56
#